data_AF-J9G1M1-F1
#
_entry.id   AF-J9G1M1-F1
#
_cell.length_a   1.000
_cell.length_b   1.000
_cell.length_c   1.000
_cell.angle_alpha   90.00
_cell.angle_beta   90.00
_cell.angle_gamma   90.00
#
_symmetry.space_group_name_H-M   'P 1'
#
loop_
_entity.id
_entity.type
_entity.pdbx_description
1 polymer ?
#
loop_
_entity_poly.entity_id
_entity_poly.type
_entity_poly.pdbx_seq_one_letter_code
_entity_poly.pdbx_strand_id
1 'polypeptide(L)'
;ARKTETVTEKYPLISNGMVAAFLVAVLTPIFTFIAYAVKPTPTTWWFSLLSIIIAALPVLIALCVWKWAYSKDHKYGWSYMLAIYQDKVEKDVCYETLSEDEPTVYEFKTWMQDISDFIKEKGQRKLVLVFDNMDRLPAEKVKELWSSIHTFFADSGFENVWAVIPFDETHLACAFGDETDEQTKQLTKYFINKTFPIVYRVAPPVITDYRSIFNKLFVEAFGETENEAKETIN
;
A
#
# COMPACT_ATOMS: atom_id res chain seq x y z
N ALA A 1 -10.27 14.39 2.70
CA ALA A 1 -8.82 14.49 2.46
C ALA A 1 -8.03 15.14 3.62
N ARG A 2 -7.27 14.34 4.39
CA ARG A 2 -6.25 14.85 5.33
C ARG A 2 -4.86 14.69 4.71
N LYS A 3 -4.12 15.78 4.58
CA LYS A 3 -2.73 15.77 4.10
C LYS A 3 -1.81 15.71 5.31
N THR A 4 -0.92 14.73 5.36
CA THR A 4 0.11 14.65 6.40
C THR A 4 1.47 14.77 5.74
N GLU A 5 2.21 15.81 6.14
CA GLU A 5 3.53 16.12 5.62
C GLU A 5 4.57 15.45 6.50
N THR A 6 5.34 14.50 5.95
CA THR A 6 6.45 13.90 6.69
C THR A 6 7.75 14.29 6.00
N VAL A 7 8.47 15.25 6.59
CA VAL A 7 9.77 15.70 6.10
C VAL A 7 10.82 14.70 6.57
N THR A 8 11.37 13.91 5.65
CA THR A 8 12.52 13.05 5.95
C THR A 8 13.78 13.71 5.43
N GLU A 9 14.68 14.12 6.32
CA GLU A 9 15.98 14.69 5.93
C GLU A 9 16.95 13.54 5.62
N LYS A 10 17.39 13.45 4.37
CA LYS A 10 18.43 12.52 3.96
C LYS A 10 19.74 13.28 3.82
N TYR A 11 20.74 12.91 4.63
CA TYR A 11 22.09 13.48 4.52
C TYR A 11 22.69 13.11 3.15
N PRO A 12 23.43 14.03 2.51
CA PRO A 12 24.10 13.73 1.27
C PRO A 12 25.10 12.59 1.51
N LEU A 13 24.98 11.53 0.72
CA LEU A 13 26.01 10.50 0.63
C LEU A 13 27.33 11.17 0.24
N ILE A 14 28.44 10.76 0.87
CA ILE A 14 29.77 11.30 0.59
C ILE A 14 30.00 11.27 -0.92
N SER A 15 30.00 12.45 -1.55
CA SER A 15 30.17 12.54 -3.00
C SER A 15 31.60 12.17 -3.39
N ASN A 16 31.77 11.57 -4.57
CA ASN A 16 33.10 11.21 -5.07
C ASN A 16 34.05 12.42 -5.15
N GLY A 17 33.51 13.63 -5.35
CA GLY A 17 34.28 14.87 -5.32
C GLY A 17 34.81 15.22 -3.92
N MET A 18 34.02 14.98 -2.87
CA MET A 18 34.43 15.21 -1.48
C MET A 18 35.54 14.24 -1.05
N VAL A 19 35.46 12.97 -1.47
CA VAL A 19 36.54 11.98 -1.26
C VAL A 19 37.83 12.42 -1.96
N ALA A 20 37.75 12.87 -3.21
CA ALA A 20 38.91 13.33 -3.97
C ALA A 20 39.57 14.56 -3.32
N ALA A 21 38.78 15.55 -2.89
CA ALA A 21 39.29 16.74 -2.19
C ALA A 21 40.02 16.37 -0.88
N PHE A 22 39.43 15.45 -0.10
CA PHE A 22 40.05 14.95 1.12
C PHE A 22 41.39 14.24 0.84
N LEU A 23 41.44 13.37 -0.17
CA LEU A 23 42.68 12.69 -0.58
C LEU A 23 43.77 13.67 -1.01
N VAL A 24 43.43 14.71 -1.77
CA VAL A 24 44.40 15.75 -2.16
C VAL A 24 44.92 16.49 -0.93
N ALA A 25 44.05 16.85 0.01
CA ALA A 25 44.45 17.56 1.23
C ALA A 25 45.42 16.74 2.10
N VAL A 26 45.23 15.42 2.18
CA VAL A 26 46.11 14.51 2.94
C VAL A 26 47.40 14.19 2.20
N LEU A 27 47.35 13.96 0.88
CA LEU A 27 48.51 13.55 0.10
C LEU A 27 49.47 14.70 -0.21
N THR A 28 48.97 15.93 -0.38
CA THR A 28 49.82 17.10 -0.68
C THR A 28 50.96 17.30 0.32
N PRO A 29 50.75 17.33 1.65
CA PRO A 29 51.86 17.48 2.61
C PRO A 29 52.86 16.31 2.60
N ILE A 30 52.41 15.11 2.26
CA ILE A 30 53.28 13.93 2.17
C ILE A 30 54.21 14.08 0.94
N PHE A 31 53.65 14.47 -0.20
CA PHE A 31 54.42 14.68 -1.42
C PHE A 31 55.33 15.91 -1.34
N THR A 32 54.94 16.97 -0.64
CA THR A 32 55.84 18.11 -0.39
C THR A 32 57.00 17.73 0.52
N PHE A 33 56.78 16.86 1.52
CA PHE A 33 57.85 16.33 2.36
C PHE A 33 58.83 15.45 1.56
N ILE A 34 58.32 14.54 0.73
CA ILE A 34 59.15 13.72 -0.17
C ILE A 34 59.92 14.61 -1.14
N ALA A 35 59.28 15.61 -1.74
CA ALA A 35 59.94 16.56 -2.63
C ALA A 35 61.07 17.34 -1.94
N TYR A 36 60.91 17.64 -0.64
CA TYR A 36 61.97 18.28 0.15
C TYR A 36 63.11 17.32 0.48
N ALA A 37 62.80 16.06 0.83
CA ALA A 37 63.79 15.04 1.16
C ALA A 37 64.67 14.64 -0.06
N VAL A 38 64.14 14.77 -1.28
CA VAL A 38 64.85 14.43 -2.53
C VAL A 38 65.71 15.58 -3.05
N LYS A 39 65.67 16.79 -2.45
CA LYS A 39 66.51 17.93 -2.88
C LYS A 39 67.97 17.74 -2.44
N PRO A 40 68.94 17.58 -3.37
CA PRO A 40 70.35 17.55 -3.01
C PRO A 40 70.87 18.96 -2.68
N THR A 41 71.75 19.06 -1.69
CA THR A 41 72.57 20.25 -1.41
C THR A 41 73.99 20.02 -1.97
N PRO A 42 74.52 20.82 -2.92
CA PRO A 42 74.03 22.08 -3.49
C PRO A 42 72.99 21.91 -4.62
N THR A 43 72.00 22.80 -4.65
CA THR A 43 70.82 22.70 -5.53
C THR A 43 71.10 23.31 -6.90
N THR A 44 71.02 22.52 -7.97
CA THR A 44 70.90 23.05 -9.35
C THR A 44 69.44 23.30 -9.70
N TRP A 45 69.16 24.20 -10.66
CA TRP A 45 67.77 24.55 -11.03
C TRP A 45 66.94 23.30 -11.34
N TRP A 46 67.52 22.33 -12.05
CA TRP A 46 66.80 21.16 -12.52
C TRP A 46 66.19 20.33 -11.38
N PHE A 47 66.90 20.17 -10.26
CA PHE A 47 66.35 19.51 -9.07
C PHE A 47 65.27 20.32 -8.37
N SER A 48 65.34 21.65 -8.40
CA SER A 48 64.24 22.52 -7.93
C SER A 48 62.98 22.33 -8.76
N LEU A 49 63.11 22.25 -10.10
CA LEU A 49 61.99 22.02 -11.01
C LEU A 49 61.37 20.63 -10.78
N LEU A 50 62.20 19.59 -10.64
CA LEU A 50 61.76 18.23 -10.33
C LEU A 50 60.98 18.16 -9.00
N SER A 51 61.46 18.84 -7.96
CA SER A 51 60.78 18.86 -6.65
C SER A 51 59.39 19.53 -6.71
N ILE A 52 59.23 20.57 -7.52
CA ILE A 52 57.95 21.27 -7.71
C ILE A 52 56.96 20.33 -8.40
N ILE A 53 57.42 19.57 -9.40
CA ILE A 53 56.59 18.58 -10.09
C ILE A 53 56.14 17.47 -9.13
N ILE A 54 57.05 16.95 -8.29
CA ILE A 54 56.73 15.91 -7.30
C ILE A 54 55.71 16.44 -6.28
N ALA A 55 55.90 17.65 -5.77
CA ALA A 55 54.98 18.27 -4.82
C ALA A 55 53.58 18.53 -5.43
N ALA A 56 53.53 18.86 -6.72
CA ALA A 56 52.27 19.12 -7.44
C ALA A 56 51.56 17.85 -7.93
N LEU A 57 52.19 16.67 -7.86
CA LEU A 57 51.68 15.42 -8.42
C LEU A 57 50.26 15.06 -7.93
N PRO A 58 49.91 15.13 -6.63
CA PRO A 58 48.57 14.79 -6.17
C PRO A 58 47.48 15.70 -6.77
N VAL A 59 47.79 16.99 -6.95
CA VAL A 59 46.89 17.97 -7.55
C VAL A 59 46.73 17.69 -9.05
N LEU A 60 47.82 17.38 -9.75
CA LEU A 60 47.78 17.05 -11.17
C LEU A 60 46.96 15.78 -11.45
N ILE A 61 47.11 14.75 -10.63
CA ILE A 61 46.30 13.51 -10.74
C ILE A 61 44.82 13.83 -10.54
N ALA A 62 44.47 14.61 -9.53
CA ALA A 62 43.09 15.01 -9.29
C ALA A 62 42.49 15.81 -10.46
N LEU A 63 43.25 16.74 -11.05
CA LEU A 63 42.84 17.47 -12.24
C LEU A 63 42.67 16.56 -13.47
N CYS A 64 43.54 15.57 -13.67
CA CYS A 64 43.42 14.60 -14.75
C CYS A 64 42.17 13.72 -14.59
N VAL A 65 41.93 13.19 -13.39
CA VAL A 65 40.73 12.39 -13.08
C VAL A 65 39.47 13.22 -13.29
N TRP A 66 39.48 14.48 -12.84
CA TRP A 66 38.35 15.39 -13.04
C TRP A 66 38.11 15.69 -14.53
N LYS A 67 39.16 15.99 -15.30
CA LYS A 67 39.04 16.25 -16.74
C LYS A 67 38.53 15.02 -17.51
N TRP A 68 38.96 13.82 -17.11
CA TRP A 68 38.47 12.57 -17.68
C TRP A 68 36.99 12.32 -17.33
N ALA A 69 36.61 12.51 -16.07
CA ALA A 69 35.22 12.37 -15.62
C ALA A 69 34.30 13.39 -16.32
N TYR A 70 34.73 14.64 -16.45
CA TYR A 70 34.01 15.70 -17.16
C TYR A 70 33.81 15.38 -18.65
N SER A 71 34.84 14.82 -19.30
CA SER A 71 34.75 14.43 -20.71
C SER A 71 33.80 13.26 -20.95
N LYS A 72 33.65 12.35 -19.97
CA LYS A 72 32.78 11.17 -20.08
C LYS A 72 31.34 11.49 -19.74
N ASP A 73 31.12 12.40 -18.79
CA ASP A 73 29.80 12.77 -18.31
C ASP A 73 29.81 14.29 -17.98
N HIS A 74 29.12 15.08 -18.80
CA HIS A 74 29.11 16.56 -18.67
C HIS A 74 28.42 17.05 -17.38
N LYS A 75 27.95 16.11 -16.55
CA LYS A 75 27.39 16.30 -15.20
C LYS A 75 28.39 16.89 -14.20
N TYR A 76 29.71 16.73 -14.41
CA TYR A 76 30.76 17.15 -13.47
C TYR A 76 31.33 18.57 -13.71
N GLY A 77 30.52 19.49 -14.23
CA GLY A 77 30.91 20.86 -14.53
C GLY A 77 31.14 21.75 -13.30
N TRP A 78 31.50 23.01 -13.54
CA TRP A 78 31.71 24.02 -12.48
C TRP A 78 30.48 24.22 -11.58
N SER A 79 29.28 24.02 -12.13
CA SER A 79 28.00 24.02 -11.40
C SER A 79 27.91 22.92 -10.34
N TYR A 80 28.44 21.72 -10.62
CA TYR A 80 28.48 20.60 -9.68
C TYR A 80 29.46 20.86 -8.53
N MET A 81 30.63 21.44 -8.83
CA MET A 81 31.62 21.83 -7.81
C MET A 81 31.08 22.90 -6.87
N LEU A 82 30.37 23.91 -7.42
CA LEU A 82 29.72 24.93 -6.62
C LEU A 82 28.58 24.35 -5.77
N ALA A 83 27.83 23.37 -6.28
CA ALA A 83 26.76 22.71 -5.54
C ALA A 83 27.27 21.87 -4.35
N ILE A 84 28.43 21.20 -4.49
CA ILE A 84 29.11 20.51 -3.38
C ILE A 84 29.58 21.51 -2.32
N TYR A 85 30.19 22.62 -2.73
CA TYR A 85 30.65 23.66 -1.79
C TYR A 85 29.49 24.32 -1.06
N GLN A 86 28.34 24.48 -1.72
CA GLN A 86 27.16 25.13 -1.16
C GLN A 86 26.31 24.21 -0.28
N ASP A 87 26.75 22.98 0.01
CA ASP A 87 26.01 21.98 0.80
C ASP A 87 24.52 21.98 0.44
N LYS A 88 24.20 21.92 -0.86
CA LYS A 88 22.81 21.83 -1.30
C LYS A 88 22.29 20.46 -0.89
N VAL A 89 21.78 20.39 0.34
CA VAL A 89 20.92 19.33 0.82
C VAL A 89 19.77 19.21 -0.17
N GLU A 90 19.80 18.18 -1.03
CA GLU A 90 18.63 17.79 -1.80
C GLU A 90 17.57 17.34 -0.80
N LYS A 91 16.71 18.27 -0.38
CA LYS A 91 15.47 17.95 0.33
C LYS A 91 14.53 17.32 -0.68
N ASP A 92 14.64 16.01 -0.83
CA ASP A 92 13.69 15.24 -1.63
C ASP A 92 12.39 15.14 -0.82
N VAL A 93 11.43 16.01 -1.13
CA VAL A 93 10.12 16.04 -0.48
C VAL A 93 9.23 15.03 -1.21
N CYS A 94 9.12 13.83 -0.66
CA CYS A 94 8.24 12.80 -1.22
C CYS A 94 6.78 13.08 -0.81
N TYR A 95 5.89 13.23 -1.80
CA TYR A 95 4.47 13.46 -1.58
C TYR A 95 3.72 12.12 -1.67
N GLU A 96 3.27 11.59 -0.53
CA GLU A 96 2.37 10.43 -0.51
C GLU A 96 0.93 10.92 -0.26
N THR A 97 0.05 10.66 -1.23
CA THR A 97 -1.38 11.02 -1.11
C THR A 97 -2.16 9.74 -0.81
N LEU A 98 -2.48 9.52 0.47
CA LEU A 98 -3.44 8.48 0.86
C LEU A 98 -4.86 9.05 0.65
N SER A 99 -5.55 8.56 -0.37
CA SER A 99 -6.95 8.93 -0.66
C SER A 99 -7.87 8.11 0.25
N GLU A 100 -8.19 8.63 1.43
CA GLU A 100 -9.15 8.07 2.39
C GLU A 100 -10.56 8.68 2.26
N ASP A 101 -10.91 9.28 1.12
CA ASP A 101 -12.30 9.72 0.94
C ASP A 101 -13.13 8.49 0.57
N GLU A 102 -13.78 7.90 1.58
CA GLU A 102 -14.83 6.89 1.38
C GLU A 102 -15.85 7.45 0.37
N PRO A 103 -16.21 6.69 -0.67
CA PRO A 103 -17.08 7.19 -1.72
C PRO A 103 -18.41 7.62 -1.12
N THR A 104 -18.92 8.76 -1.58
CA THR A 104 -20.26 9.19 -1.20
C THR A 104 -21.29 8.20 -1.71
N VAL A 105 -22.46 8.19 -1.08
CA VAL A 105 -23.55 7.31 -1.50
C VAL A 105 -23.92 7.51 -2.98
N TYR A 106 -23.87 8.77 -3.44
CA TYR A 106 -24.16 9.13 -4.82
C TYR A 106 -23.12 8.53 -5.79
N GLU A 107 -21.82 8.67 -5.49
CA GLU A 107 -20.75 8.13 -6.32
C GLU A 107 -20.82 6.61 -6.43
N PHE A 108 -21.10 5.93 -5.30
CA PHE A 108 -21.29 4.48 -5.30
C PHE A 108 -22.50 4.05 -6.14
N LYS A 109 -23.63 4.77 -6.03
CA LYS A 109 -24.83 4.48 -6.81
C LYS A 109 -24.59 4.66 -8.31
N THR A 110 -23.91 5.73 -8.72
CA THR A 110 -23.52 5.97 -10.11
C THR A 110 -22.60 4.86 -10.61
N TRP A 111 -21.60 4.47 -9.82
CA TRP A 111 -20.70 3.39 -10.19
C TRP A 111 -21.41 2.04 -10.36
N MET A 112 -22.34 1.70 -9.46
CA MET A 112 -23.16 0.48 -9.59
C MET A 112 -24.10 0.53 -10.80
N GLN A 113 -24.61 1.71 -11.14
CA GLN A 113 -25.42 1.93 -12.33
C GLN A 113 -24.58 1.69 -13.60
N ASP A 114 -23.37 2.25 -13.66
CA ASP A 114 -22.43 2.05 -14.78
C ASP A 114 -22.11 0.56 -14.99
N ILE A 115 -21.94 -0.20 -13.90
CA ILE A 115 -21.75 -1.66 -13.97
C ILE A 115 -23.00 -2.34 -14.55
N SER A 116 -24.19 -1.99 -14.06
CA SER A 116 -25.45 -2.56 -14.55
C SER A 116 -25.66 -2.30 -16.04
N ASP A 117 -25.34 -1.08 -16.50
CA ASP A 117 -25.48 -0.68 -17.90
C ASP A 117 -24.42 -1.34 -18.78
N PHE A 118 -23.17 -1.46 -18.31
CA PHE A 118 -22.13 -2.20 -19.01
C PHE A 118 -22.51 -3.68 -19.22
N ILE A 119 -23.05 -4.35 -18.18
CA ILE A 119 -23.52 -5.74 -18.29
C ILE A 119 -24.61 -5.84 -19.37
N LYS A 120 -25.52 -4.86 -19.41
CA LYS A 120 -26.59 -4.76 -20.42
C LYS A 120 -26.02 -4.63 -21.82
N GLU A 121 -25.14 -3.66 -22.03
CA GLU A 121 -24.53 -3.35 -23.33
C GLU A 121 -23.72 -4.51 -23.90
N LYS A 122 -23.00 -5.23 -23.04
CA LYS A 122 -22.21 -6.39 -23.45
C LYS A 122 -23.03 -7.68 -23.56
N GLY A 123 -24.32 -7.66 -23.22
CA GLY A 123 -25.16 -8.86 -23.20
C GLY A 123 -24.63 -9.93 -22.25
N GLN A 124 -23.99 -9.52 -21.15
CA GLN A 124 -23.42 -10.43 -20.16
C GLN A 124 -24.50 -10.98 -19.22
N ARG A 125 -24.14 -12.04 -18.49
CA ARG A 125 -25.00 -12.59 -17.44
C ARG A 125 -25.12 -11.58 -16.29
N LYS A 126 -26.30 -11.55 -15.66
CA LYS A 126 -26.57 -10.69 -14.49
C LYS A 126 -25.61 -11.00 -13.35
N LEU A 127 -25.22 -9.97 -12.62
CA LEU A 127 -24.35 -10.06 -11.45
C LEU A 127 -25.19 -10.34 -10.20
N VAL A 128 -24.79 -11.33 -9.41
CA VAL A 128 -25.38 -11.61 -8.10
C VAL A 128 -24.31 -11.35 -7.04
N LEU A 129 -24.58 -10.43 -6.14
CA LEU A 129 -23.76 -10.09 -4.98
C LEU A 129 -24.37 -10.75 -3.75
N VAL A 130 -23.57 -11.50 -3.00
CA VAL A 130 -24.00 -12.15 -1.76
C VAL A 130 -23.27 -11.50 -0.60
N PHE A 131 -24.00 -10.82 0.28
CA PHE A 131 -23.45 -10.21 1.50
C PHE A 131 -23.69 -11.15 2.68
N ASP A 132 -22.72 -12.02 2.95
CA ASP A 132 -22.83 -12.99 4.03
C ASP A 132 -22.48 -12.39 5.40
N ASN A 133 -23.02 -13.00 6.45
CA ASN A 133 -22.56 -12.82 7.84
C ASN A 133 -22.70 -11.39 8.39
N MET A 134 -23.65 -10.63 7.86
CA MET A 134 -23.92 -9.24 8.28
C MET A 134 -24.55 -9.14 9.66
N ASP A 135 -25.38 -10.11 10.00
CA ASP A 135 -26.03 -10.23 11.30
C ASP A 135 -25.03 -10.47 12.44
N ARG A 136 -23.86 -11.05 12.18
CA ARG A 136 -22.83 -11.33 13.20
C ARG A 136 -21.95 -10.14 13.58
N LEU A 137 -22.19 -8.98 13.00
CA LEU A 137 -21.44 -7.77 13.32
C LEU A 137 -21.96 -7.12 14.62
N PRO A 138 -21.14 -6.30 15.29
CA PRO A 138 -21.59 -5.50 16.42
C PRO A 138 -22.79 -4.63 16.03
N ALA A 139 -23.72 -4.40 16.98
CA ALA A 139 -24.99 -3.72 16.74
C ALA A 139 -24.88 -2.38 15.99
N GLU A 140 -23.87 -1.57 16.31
CA GLU A 140 -23.62 -0.29 15.62
C GLU A 140 -23.26 -0.50 14.15
N LYS A 141 -22.41 -1.47 13.85
CA LYS A 141 -21.97 -1.81 12.48
C LYS A 141 -23.09 -2.43 11.66
N VAL A 142 -23.97 -3.21 12.29
CA VAL A 142 -25.21 -3.68 11.66
C VAL A 142 -26.04 -2.49 11.21
N LYS A 143 -26.36 -1.55 12.12
CA LYS A 143 -27.18 -0.37 11.79
C LYS A 143 -26.58 0.48 10.67
N GLU A 144 -25.26 0.69 10.71
CA GLU A 144 -24.52 1.43 9.70
C GLU A 144 -24.64 0.77 8.31
N LEU A 145 -24.28 -0.52 8.22
CA LEU A 145 -24.29 -1.26 6.95
C LEU A 145 -25.70 -1.38 6.36
N TRP A 146 -26.71 -1.59 7.20
CA TRP A 146 -28.10 -1.68 6.76
C TRP A 146 -28.63 -0.33 6.26
N SER A 147 -28.23 0.77 6.89
CA SER A 147 -28.54 2.11 6.39
C SER A 147 -27.92 2.32 5.01
N SER A 148 -26.69 1.86 4.80
CA SER A 148 -26.03 1.89 3.50
C SER A 148 -26.77 1.04 2.47
N ILE A 149 -27.13 -0.21 2.77
CA ILE A 149 -27.88 -1.11 1.86
C ILE A 149 -29.21 -0.48 1.46
N HIS A 150 -29.98 0.02 2.42
CA HIS A 150 -31.26 0.66 2.14
C HIS A 150 -31.07 1.82 1.16
N THR A 151 -30.06 2.65 1.39
CA THR A 151 -29.77 3.79 0.53
C THR A 151 -29.31 3.36 -0.88
N PHE A 152 -28.64 2.22 -1.01
CA PHE A 152 -28.14 1.74 -2.30
C PHE A 152 -29.17 0.98 -3.13
N PHE A 153 -29.99 0.13 -2.49
CA PHE A 153 -30.78 -0.86 -3.19
C PHE A 153 -32.30 -0.64 -3.10
N ALA A 154 -32.80 0.19 -2.19
CA ALA A 154 -34.25 0.30 -1.95
C ALA A 154 -34.97 1.30 -2.88
N ASP A 155 -34.32 2.36 -3.37
CA ASP A 155 -35.00 3.41 -4.15
C ASP A 155 -35.31 3.00 -5.59
N SER A 156 -34.30 2.53 -6.34
CA SER A 156 -34.41 2.31 -7.80
C SER A 156 -33.95 0.93 -8.26
N GLY A 157 -33.23 0.20 -7.40
CA GLY A 157 -32.53 -1.03 -7.76
C GLY A 157 -31.58 -0.87 -8.96
N PHE A 158 -31.04 -1.99 -9.44
CA PHE A 158 -30.23 -2.07 -10.66
C PHE A 158 -30.76 -3.24 -11.50
N GLU A 159 -31.01 -3.05 -12.80
CA GLU A 159 -31.68 -4.04 -13.65
C GLU A 159 -30.89 -5.38 -13.76
N ASN A 160 -29.55 -5.26 -13.77
CA ASN A 160 -28.64 -6.37 -14.04
C ASN A 160 -27.78 -6.76 -12.82
N VAL A 161 -28.01 -6.14 -11.66
CA VAL A 161 -27.30 -6.46 -10.42
C VAL A 161 -28.30 -6.81 -9.33
N TRP A 162 -28.12 -7.98 -8.73
CA TRP A 162 -28.95 -8.50 -7.64
C TRP A 162 -28.13 -8.60 -6.38
N ALA A 163 -28.68 -8.16 -5.24
CA ALA A 163 -28.08 -8.34 -3.93
C ALA A 163 -28.89 -9.38 -3.14
N VAL A 164 -28.19 -10.36 -2.56
CA VAL A 164 -28.75 -11.39 -1.69
C VAL A 164 -28.06 -11.28 -0.34
N ILE A 165 -28.84 -11.17 0.72
CA ILE A 165 -28.32 -10.98 2.08
C ILE A 165 -28.93 -12.08 2.96
N PRO A 166 -28.20 -13.16 3.28
CA PRO A 166 -28.60 -14.06 4.34
C PRO A 166 -28.52 -13.36 5.70
N PHE A 167 -29.54 -13.54 6.53
CA PHE A 167 -29.56 -13.02 7.90
C PHE A 167 -30.42 -13.91 8.81
N ASP A 168 -30.08 -13.95 10.09
CA ASP A 168 -30.93 -14.45 11.17
C ASP A 168 -31.77 -13.29 11.76
N GLU A 169 -33.10 -13.41 11.68
CA GLU A 169 -34.04 -12.41 12.20
C GLU A 169 -33.88 -12.20 13.72
N THR A 170 -33.60 -13.27 14.47
CA THR A 170 -33.46 -13.21 15.94
C THR A 170 -32.18 -12.50 16.34
N HIS A 171 -31.06 -12.88 15.74
CA HIS A 171 -29.78 -12.24 16.00
C HIS A 171 -29.75 -10.78 15.53
N LEU A 172 -30.44 -10.48 14.43
CA LEU A 172 -30.62 -9.11 13.96
C LEU A 172 -31.42 -8.27 14.98
N ALA A 173 -32.42 -8.83 15.64
CA ALA A 173 -33.20 -8.12 16.66
C ALA A 173 -32.33 -7.66 17.84
N CYS A 174 -31.31 -8.44 18.21
CA CYS A 174 -30.32 -8.07 19.24
C CYS A 174 -29.57 -6.78 18.90
N ALA A 175 -29.42 -6.43 17.63
CA ALA A 175 -28.80 -5.16 17.23
C ALA A 175 -29.70 -3.94 17.54
N PHE A 176 -31.02 -4.15 17.60
CA PHE A 176 -32.02 -3.10 17.82
C PHE A 176 -32.48 -2.98 19.27
N GLY A 177 -32.25 -3.99 20.11
CA GLY A 177 -32.63 -4.01 21.52
C GLY A 177 -32.58 -5.44 22.10
N ASP A 178 -33.31 -5.68 23.19
CA ASP A 178 -33.43 -7.02 23.76
C ASP A 178 -34.34 -7.89 22.88
N GLU A 179 -33.86 -9.06 22.44
CA GLU A 179 -34.64 -9.99 21.59
C GLU A 179 -35.90 -10.54 22.27
N THR A 180 -35.98 -10.47 23.59
CA THR A 180 -37.14 -10.93 24.37
C THR A 180 -38.28 -9.91 24.38
N ASP A 181 -37.98 -8.65 24.05
CA ASP A 181 -38.95 -7.57 23.96
C ASP A 181 -39.72 -7.62 22.62
N GLU A 182 -41.04 -7.63 22.73
CA GLU A 182 -41.94 -7.73 21.58
C GLU A 182 -41.87 -6.46 20.71
N GLN A 183 -41.56 -5.29 21.28
CA GLN A 183 -41.40 -4.06 20.50
C GLN A 183 -40.17 -4.13 19.61
N THR A 184 -39.05 -4.65 20.14
CA THR A 184 -37.80 -4.87 19.39
C THR A 184 -38.00 -5.82 18.21
N LYS A 185 -38.76 -6.91 18.39
CA LYS A 185 -39.12 -7.82 17.27
C LYS A 185 -39.95 -7.13 16.20
N GLN A 186 -40.94 -6.33 16.60
CA GLN A 186 -41.77 -5.59 15.65
C GLN A 186 -40.95 -4.56 14.87
N LEU A 187 -40.09 -3.80 15.54
CA LEU A 187 -39.19 -2.83 14.91
C LEU A 187 -38.29 -3.49 13.88
N THR A 188 -37.69 -4.64 14.23
CA THR A 188 -36.83 -5.42 13.33
C THR A 188 -37.59 -5.87 12.08
N LYS A 189 -38.81 -6.38 12.24
CA LYS A 189 -39.68 -6.77 11.10
C LYS A 189 -40.02 -5.59 10.20
N TYR A 190 -40.40 -4.45 10.77
CA TYR A 190 -40.68 -3.24 9.98
C TYR A 190 -39.45 -2.79 9.19
N PHE A 191 -38.28 -2.86 9.80
CA PHE A 191 -37.03 -2.47 9.18
C PHE A 191 -36.64 -3.40 8.01
N ILE A 192 -36.75 -4.72 8.19
CA ILE A 192 -36.55 -5.72 7.12
C ILE A 192 -37.52 -5.45 5.97
N ASN A 193 -38.82 -5.32 6.26
CA ASN A 193 -39.86 -5.14 5.24
C ASN A 193 -39.72 -3.82 4.47
N LYS A 194 -39.14 -2.79 5.07
CA LYS A 194 -38.84 -1.52 4.40
C LYS A 194 -37.58 -1.59 3.56
N THR A 195 -36.61 -2.44 3.95
CA THR A 195 -35.33 -2.53 3.26
C THR A 195 -35.39 -3.48 2.07
N PHE A 196 -36.04 -4.63 2.22
CA PHE A 196 -36.08 -5.66 1.18
C PHE A 196 -37.46 -5.80 0.56
N PRO A 197 -37.56 -5.77 -0.77
CA PRO A 197 -38.82 -6.01 -1.45
C PRO A 197 -39.27 -7.47 -1.40
N ILE A 198 -38.32 -8.41 -1.25
CA ILE A 198 -38.57 -9.86 -1.23
C ILE A 198 -37.72 -10.50 -0.14
N VAL A 199 -38.35 -11.32 0.72
CA VAL A 199 -37.69 -12.07 1.79
C VAL A 199 -38.05 -13.56 1.65
N TYR A 200 -37.04 -14.41 1.57
CA TYR A 200 -37.20 -15.86 1.54
C TYR A 200 -36.89 -16.47 2.90
N ARG A 201 -37.82 -17.25 3.45
CA ARG A 201 -37.61 -17.97 4.71
C ARG A 201 -37.09 -19.37 4.43
N VAL A 202 -35.90 -19.68 4.94
CA VAL A 202 -35.32 -21.02 4.88
C VAL A 202 -35.87 -21.84 6.06
N ALA A 203 -36.43 -23.01 5.78
CA ALA A 203 -36.90 -23.92 6.82
C ALA A 203 -35.70 -24.58 7.54
N PRO A 204 -35.80 -24.87 8.84
CA PRO A 204 -34.76 -25.62 9.52
C PRO A 204 -34.59 -27.01 8.87
N PRO A 205 -33.36 -27.54 8.82
CA PRO A 205 -33.11 -28.85 8.24
C PRO A 205 -33.85 -29.93 9.05
N VAL A 206 -34.46 -30.89 8.35
CA VAL A 206 -35.12 -32.02 9.00
C VAL A 206 -34.05 -32.99 9.50
N ILE A 207 -33.98 -33.19 10.81
CA ILE A 207 -32.93 -33.97 11.50
C ILE A 207 -32.82 -35.41 10.96
N THR A 208 -33.90 -35.99 10.43
CA THR A 208 -33.92 -37.37 9.95
C THR A 208 -32.93 -37.67 8.82
N ASP A 209 -32.46 -36.66 8.09
CA ASP A 209 -31.53 -36.83 6.95
C ASP A 209 -30.13 -36.22 7.19
N TYR A 210 -29.88 -35.63 8.37
CA TYR A 210 -28.61 -34.92 8.63
C TYR A 210 -27.41 -35.86 8.51
N ARG A 211 -27.54 -37.09 8.99
CA ARG A 211 -26.45 -38.08 9.00
C ARG A 211 -26.09 -38.50 7.59
N SER A 212 -27.08 -38.63 6.72
CA SER A 212 -26.89 -38.94 5.29
C SER A 212 -26.16 -37.80 4.58
N ILE A 213 -26.63 -36.57 4.78
CA ILE A 213 -26.01 -35.37 4.20
C ILE A 213 -24.59 -35.17 4.72
N PHE A 214 -24.39 -35.24 6.04
CA PHE A 214 -23.08 -35.15 6.67
C PHE A 214 -22.13 -36.20 6.12
N ASN A 215 -22.56 -37.46 6.06
CA ASN A 215 -21.72 -38.53 5.52
C ASN A 215 -21.33 -38.29 4.07
N LYS A 216 -22.26 -37.79 3.26
CA LYS A 216 -22.00 -37.45 1.85
C LYS A 216 -20.96 -36.33 1.73
N LEU A 217 -21.17 -35.22 2.45
CA LEU A 217 -20.27 -34.06 2.43
C LEU A 217 -18.89 -34.39 3.02
N PHE A 218 -18.83 -35.20 4.06
CA PHE A 218 -17.59 -35.62 4.69
C PHE A 218 -16.74 -36.48 3.74
N VAL A 219 -17.36 -37.45 3.07
CA VAL A 219 -16.67 -38.28 2.06
C VAL A 219 -16.28 -37.44 0.84
N GLU A 220 -17.09 -36.47 0.42
CA GLU A 220 -16.76 -35.56 -0.68
C GLU A 220 -15.56 -34.66 -0.34
N ALA A 221 -15.47 -34.16 0.89
CA ALA A 221 -14.39 -33.29 1.33
C ALA A 221 -13.09 -34.03 1.66
N PHE A 222 -13.17 -35.20 2.30
CA PHE A 222 -12.02 -35.90 2.90
C PHE A 222 -11.76 -37.30 2.35
N GLY A 223 -12.59 -37.81 1.43
CA GLY A 223 -12.50 -39.18 0.94
C GLY A 223 -12.77 -40.24 2.03
N GLU A 224 -12.17 -41.43 1.90
CA GLU A 224 -12.27 -42.49 2.91
C GLU A 224 -11.11 -42.51 3.92
N THR A 225 -10.19 -41.55 3.82
CA THR A 225 -8.96 -41.48 4.62
C THR A 225 -9.18 -41.16 6.10
N GLU A 226 -10.28 -40.48 6.44
CA GLU A 226 -10.57 -39.98 7.80
C GLU A 226 -11.80 -40.68 8.43
N ASN A 227 -12.07 -41.93 8.04
CA ASN A 227 -13.25 -42.68 8.48
C ASN A 227 -13.28 -42.93 10.01
N GLU A 228 -12.15 -43.02 10.70
CA GLU A 228 -12.11 -43.14 12.17
C GLU A 228 -12.57 -41.86 12.88
N ALA A 229 -12.24 -40.68 12.33
CA ALA A 229 -12.66 -39.39 12.89
C ALA A 229 -14.17 -39.15 12.72
N LYS A 230 -14.78 -39.75 11.69
CA LYS A 230 -16.21 -39.63 11.35
C LYS A 230 -17.15 -40.15 12.45
N GLU A 231 -16.74 -41.17 13.19
CA GLU A 231 -17.53 -41.72 14.31
C GLU A 231 -17.43 -40.89 15.59
N THR A 232 -16.43 -40.02 15.70
CA THR A 232 -16.25 -39.14 16.88
C THR A 232 -17.07 -37.86 16.76
N ILE A 233 -17.46 -37.47 15.53
CA ILE A 233 -18.17 -36.21 15.23
C ILE A 233 -19.70 -36.41 15.23
N ASN A 234 -20.18 -37.64 15.01
CA ASN A 234 -21.61 -38.00 15.12
C ASN A 234 -21.98 -38.41 16.54
#